data_AF-A0A150FWS4-F1
#
_entry.id   AF-A0A150FWS4-F1
#
_cell.length_a   1.000
_cell.length_b   1.000
_cell.length_c   1.000
_cell.angle_alpha   90.00
_cell.angle_beta   90.00
_cell.angle_gamma   90.00
#
_symmetry.space_group_name_H-M   'P 1'
#
loop_
_entity.id
_entity.type
_entity.pdbx_description
1 polymer ?
#
loop_
_entity_poly.entity_id
_entity_poly.type
_entity_poly.pdbx_seq_one_letter_code
_entity_poly.pdbx_strand_id
1 'polypeptide(L)'
;MLAEALPDSHVFKAFNTVGFYHMAKPDGSAISGEQLTMLFAGGPAGRGAAEEVVAAAGFKPAYVGPIRYARNLEAIAELWIHLAVPGVGTAEKWGHDFHFQALRK
;
A
#
# COMPACT_ATOMS: atom_id res chain seq x y z
N MET A 1 15.77 -8.42 9.15
CA MET A 1 14.50 -7.75 8.76
C MET A 1 13.73 -7.31 10.01
N LEU A 2 12.82 -6.31 9.95
CA LEU A 2 12.12 -5.80 11.15
C LEU A 2 11.38 -6.90 11.94
N ALA A 3 10.74 -7.85 11.25
CA ALA A 3 10.08 -9.00 11.87
C ALA A 3 11.02 -9.94 12.62
N GLU A 4 12.28 -10.07 12.17
CA GLU A 4 13.30 -10.87 12.87
C GLU A 4 13.87 -10.11 14.07
N ALA A 5 13.96 -8.78 13.98
CA ALA A 5 14.46 -7.93 15.05
C ALA A 5 13.45 -7.76 16.20
N LEU A 6 12.15 -8.00 15.94
CA LEU A 6 11.05 -7.87 16.89
C LEU A 6 10.24 -9.18 16.94
N PRO A 7 10.81 -10.28 17.46
CA PRO A 7 10.18 -11.61 17.41
C PRO A 7 8.86 -11.69 18.19
N ASP A 8 8.68 -10.83 19.19
CA ASP A 8 7.45 -10.76 20.01
C ASP A 8 6.38 -9.82 19.40
N SER A 9 6.64 -9.23 18.23
CA SER A 9 5.72 -8.33 17.54
C SER A 9 5.10 -8.97 16.31
N HIS A 10 3.83 -8.63 16.03
CA HIS A 10 3.18 -8.98 14.77
C HIS A 10 3.45 -7.89 13.73
N VAL A 11 4.45 -8.10 12.87
CA VAL A 11 4.85 -7.11 11.86
C VAL A 11 3.99 -7.21 10.60
N PHE A 12 3.47 -6.05 10.17
CA PHE A 12 2.73 -5.88 8.91
C PHE A 12 3.38 -4.80 8.04
N LYS A 13 3.34 -4.99 6.72
CA LYS A 13 3.68 -3.98 5.71
C LYS A 13 2.38 -3.45 5.13
N ALA A 14 2.16 -2.14 5.23
CA ALA A 14 1.01 -1.42 4.68
C ALA A 14 1.43 0.02 4.32
N PHE A 15 0.53 0.79 3.73
CA PHE A 15 0.63 2.23 3.41
C PHE A 15 1.70 2.64 2.41
N ASN A 16 2.57 1.74 1.97
CA ASN A 16 3.64 2.08 1.05
C ASN A 16 3.20 2.13 -0.43
N THR A 17 2.06 1.54 -0.78
CA THR A 17 1.57 1.42 -2.18
C THR A 17 0.67 2.59 -2.61
N VAL A 18 0.42 3.54 -1.72
CA VAL A 18 -0.34 4.77 -1.99
C VAL A 18 0.61 5.96 -1.90
N GLY A 19 0.63 6.79 -2.95
CA GLY A 19 1.42 8.02 -2.96
C GLY A 19 0.97 9.00 -1.88
N PHE A 20 1.93 9.76 -1.32
CA PHE A 20 1.67 10.71 -0.22
C PHE A 20 0.50 11.68 -0.50
N TYR A 21 0.40 12.19 -1.74
CA TYR A 21 -0.64 13.12 -2.16
C TYR A 21 -2.08 12.58 -2.00
N HIS A 22 -2.22 11.25 -1.94
CA HIS A 22 -3.51 10.56 -1.85
C HIS A 22 -3.81 10.04 -0.45
N MET A 23 -2.84 10.10 0.47
CA MET A 23 -3.04 9.57 1.83
C MET A 23 -4.14 10.31 2.60
N ALA A 24 -4.33 11.61 2.34
CA ALA A 24 -5.39 12.41 2.94
C ALA A 24 -6.74 12.28 2.21
N LYS A 25 -6.81 11.56 1.10
CA LYS A 25 -8.01 11.36 0.27
C LYS A 25 -8.22 9.88 -0.07
N PRO A 26 -8.34 9.01 0.95
CA PRO A 26 -8.46 7.56 0.75
C PRO A 26 -9.80 7.16 0.13
N ASP A 27 -10.78 8.06 0.09
CA ASP A 27 -12.05 7.93 -0.64
C ASP A 27 -11.88 7.95 -2.17
N GLY A 28 -10.68 8.25 -2.67
CA GLY A 28 -10.35 8.30 -4.08
C GLY A 28 -10.83 9.54 -4.80
N SER A 29 -11.34 10.54 -4.08
CA SER A 29 -11.84 11.81 -4.66
C SER A 29 -10.81 12.57 -5.51
N ALA A 30 -9.52 12.31 -5.31
CA ALA A 30 -8.43 12.90 -6.12
C ALA A 30 -8.05 12.09 -7.36
N ILE A 31 -8.57 10.87 -7.55
CA ILE A 31 -8.12 9.96 -8.62
C ILE A 31 -9.31 9.39 -9.40
N SER A 32 -10.08 8.49 -8.77
CA SER A 32 -11.10 7.67 -9.44
C SER A 32 -12.51 7.87 -8.89
N GLY A 33 -12.66 8.55 -7.75
CA GLY A 33 -13.90 8.60 -6.98
C GLY A 33 -14.24 7.30 -6.25
N GLU A 34 -13.39 6.28 -6.34
CA GLU A 34 -13.54 5.02 -5.63
C GLU A 34 -12.56 4.91 -4.46
N GLN A 35 -13.00 4.35 -3.34
CA GLN A 35 -12.13 4.11 -2.18
C GLN A 35 -10.87 3.34 -2.59
N LEU A 36 -9.72 3.93 -2.27
CA LEU A 36 -8.41 3.42 -2.68
C LEU A 36 -8.09 2.11 -1.97
N THR A 37 -7.48 1.18 -2.70
CA THR A 37 -7.07 -0.11 -2.17
C THR A 37 -5.79 0.02 -1.36
N MET A 38 -5.78 -0.51 -0.14
CA MET A 38 -4.56 -0.65 0.64
C MET A 38 -4.12 -2.12 0.67
N LEU A 39 -3.14 -2.45 -0.17
CA LEU A 39 -2.49 -3.75 -0.13
C LEU A 39 -1.62 -3.86 1.13
N PHE A 40 -1.80 -4.94 1.88
CA PHE A 40 -0.99 -5.17 3.08
C PHE A 40 -0.64 -6.65 3.29
N ALA A 41 0.52 -6.90 3.89
CA ALA A 41 1.08 -8.22 4.13
C ALA A 41 1.56 -8.38 5.58
N GLY A 42 1.42 -9.57 6.15
CA GLY A 42 1.85 -9.88 7.52
C GLY A 42 1.41 -11.28 7.94
N GLY A 43 1.78 -11.73 9.14
CA GLY A 43 1.36 -13.02 9.65
C GLY A 43 -0.17 -13.10 9.88
N PRO A 44 -0.75 -14.31 10.04
CA PRO A 44 -2.17 -14.44 10.36
C PRO A 44 -2.50 -13.88 11.76
N ALA A 45 -1.56 -13.94 12.71
CA ALA A 45 -1.69 -13.32 14.02
C ALA A 45 -1.67 -11.79 13.90
N GLY A 46 -2.68 -11.11 14.45
CA GLY A 46 -2.82 -9.66 14.38
C GLY A 46 -3.45 -9.13 13.09
N ARG A 47 -3.85 -10.00 12.15
CA ARG A 47 -4.44 -9.57 10.86
C ARG A 47 -5.69 -8.70 11.05
N GLY A 48 -6.59 -9.07 11.96
CA GLY A 48 -7.81 -8.30 12.22
C GLY A 48 -7.51 -6.87 12.66
N ALA A 49 -6.58 -6.71 13.62
CA ALA A 49 -6.15 -5.38 14.06
C ALA A 49 -5.49 -4.56 12.93
N ALA A 50 -4.70 -5.22 12.06
CA ALA A 50 -4.12 -4.56 10.90
C ALA A 50 -5.19 -4.11 9.88
N GLU A 51 -6.22 -4.94 9.62
CA GLU A 51 -7.36 -4.58 8.78
C GLU A 51 -8.15 -3.40 9.36
N GLU A 52 -8.37 -3.40 10.68
CA GLU A 52 -9.03 -2.30 11.39
C GLU A 52 -8.23 -0.99 11.27
N VAL A 53 -6.90 -1.02 11.45
CA VAL A 53 -6.05 0.17 11.29
C VAL A 53 -6.14 0.72 9.86
N VAL A 54 -6.09 -0.15 8.87
CA VAL A 54 -6.20 0.24 7.45
C VAL A 54 -7.58 0.84 7.14
N ALA A 55 -8.65 0.20 7.63
CA ALA A 55 -10.02 0.67 7.45
C ALA A 55 -10.28 1.99 8.19
N ALA A 56 -9.75 2.13 9.41
CA ALA A 56 -9.85 3.36 10.20
C ALA A 56 -9.10 4.53 9.57
N ALA A 57 -8.02 4.25 8.82
CA ALA A 57 -7.35 5.23 7.97
C ALA A 57 -8.13 5.57 6.68
N GLY A 58 -9.30 4.97 6.45
CA GLY A 58 -10.22 5.28 5.36
C GLY A 58 -10.00 4.47 4.08
N PHE A 59 -9.04 3.54 4.04
CA PHE A 59 -8.74 2.73 2.86
C PHE A 59 -9.54 1.43 2.82
N LYS A 60 -9.64 0.83 1.64
CA LYS A 60 -10.16 -0.53 1.47
C LYS A 60 -9.05 -1.56 1.75
N PRO A 61 -9.08 -2.29 2.88
CA PRO A 61 -8.02 -3.26 3.20
C PRO A 61 -8.02 -4.43 2.22
N ALA A 62 -6.84 -4.79 1.73
CA ALA A 62 -6.63 -5.94 0.85
C ALA A 62 -5.41 -6.75 1.30
N TYR A 63 -5.66 -7.82 2.06
CA TYR A 63 -4.62 -8.72 2.56
C TYR A 63 -4.02 -9.55 1.42
N VAL A 64 -2.70 -9.50 1.25
CA VAL A 64 -1.98 -10.24 0.20
C VAL A 64 -1.22 -11.46 0.69
N GLY A 65 -1.23 -11.74 2.01
CA GLY A 65 -0.60 -12.93 2.59
C GLY A 65 0.57 -12.64 3.54
N PRO A 66 1.45 -13.64 3.78
CA PRO A 66 2.53 -13.57 4.76
C PRO A 66 3.54 -12.45 4.50
N ILE A 67 4.28 -12.06 5.54
CA ILE A 67 5.24 -10.93 5.53
C ILE A 67 6.28 -10.98 4.40
N ARG A 68 6.59 -12.16 3.83
CA ARG A 68 7.48 -12.29 2.65
C ARG A 68 6.98 -11.50 1.43
N TYR A 69 5.67 -11.24 1.33
CA TYR A 69 5.09 -10.44 0.25
C TYR A 69 5.30 -8.93 0.43
N ALA A 70 5.86 -8.48 1.57
CA ALA A 70 6.31 -7.10 1.73
C ALA A 70 7.29 -6.68 0.63
N ARG A 71 8.16 -7.60 0.18
CA ARG A 71 9.07 -7.37 -0.97
C ARG A 71 8.32 -6.98 -2.24
N ASN A 72 7.19 -7.62 -2.51
CA ASN A 72 6.37 -7.30 -3.69
C ASN A 72 5.67 -5.96 -3.53
N LEU A 73 5.17 -5.65 -2.33
CA LEU A 73 4.57 -4.35 -2.04
C LEU A 73 5.60 -3.22 -2.18
N GLU A 74 6.85 -3.45 -1.77
CA GLU A 74 7.96 -2.51 -1.94
C GLU A 74 8.28 -2.27 -3.41
N ALA A 75 8.31 -3.32 -4.24
CA ALA A 75 8.50 -3.19 -5.69
C ALA A 75 7.35 -2.42 -6.37
N ILE A 76 6.09 -2.60 -5.92
CA ILE A 76 4.95 -1.81 -6.42
C ILE A 76 5.11 -0.33 -6.06
N ALA A 77 5.55 -0.03 -4.84
CA ALA A 77 5.79 1.34 -4.41
C ALA A 77 6.94 1.99 -5.18
N GLU A 78 8.04 1.25 -5.40
CA GLU A 78 9.15 1.69 -6.24
C GLU A 78 8.68 2.00 -7.67
N LEU A 79 7.86 1.13 -8.26
CA LEU A 79 7.29 1.39 -9.58
C LEU A 79 6.40 2.64 -9.59
N TRP A 80 5.57 2.84 -8.56
CA TRP A 80 4.76 4.06 -8.44
C TRP A 80 5.65 5.31 -8.40
N ILE A 81 6.73 5.29 -7.59
CA ILE A 81 7.68 6.40 -7.49
C ILE A 81 8.32 6.70 -8.85
N HIS A 82 8.77 5.67 -9.57
CA HIS A 82 9.41 5.81 -10.88
C HIS A 82 8.49 6.37 -11.97
N LEU A 83 7.17 6.18 -11.84
CA LEU A 83 6.18 6.74 -12.77
C LEU A 83 5.70 8.14 -12.34
N ALA A 84 5.71 8.42 -11.03
CA ALA A 84 5.15 9.64 -10.47
C ALA A 84 6.15 10.79 -10.34
N VAL A 85 7.43 10.50 -10.04
CA VAL A 85 8.44 11.51 -9.71
C VAL A 85 9.36 11.78 -10.91
N PRO A 86 9.30 12.96 -11.54
CA PRO A 86 10.15 13.28 -12.67
C PRO A 86 11.64 13.17 -12.35
N GLY A 87 12.39 12.49 -13.23
CA GLY A 87 13.85 12.35 -13.10
C GLY A 87 14.29 11.23 -12.15
N VAL A 88 13.34 10.49 -11.57
CA VAL A 88 13.61 9.29 -10.76
C VAL A 88 13.04 8.09 -11.52
N GLY A 89 13.90 7.18 -11.99
CA GLY A 89 13.46 5.92 -12.61
C GLY A 89 13.22 5.96 -14.11
N THR A 90 11.98 5.74 -14.54
CA THR A 90 11.64 5.46 -15.95
C THR A 90 11.55 6.73 -16.81
N ALA A 91 11.60 6.56 -18.13
CA ALA A 91 11.36 7.66 -19.08
C ALA A 91 9.89 8.13 -19.07
N GLU A 92 8.97 7.23 -18.72
CA GLU A 92 7.54 7.51 -18.59
C GLU A 92 7.25 8.39 -17.37
N LYS A 93 6.28 9.30 -17.51
CA LYS A 93 5.93 10.29 -16.49
C LYS A 93 4.42 10.43 -16.40
N TRP A 94 3.81 9.62 -15.55
CA TRP A 94 2.37 9.64 -15.34
C TRP A 94 1.94 10.78 -14.39
N GLY A 95 2.90 11.34 -13.65
CA GLY A 95 2.60 12.31 -12.60
C GLY A 95 2.04 11.63 -11.37
N HIS A 96 1.62 12.41 -10.37
CA HIS A 96 1.14 11.85 -9.11
C HIS A 96 -0.31 11.37 -9.16
N ASP A 97 -1.10 11.72 -10.17
CA ASP A 97 -2.57 11.55 -10.18
C ASP A 97 -3.03 10.13 -10.54
N PHE A 98 -2.40 9.11 -9.96
CA PHE A 98 -2.82 7.72 -10.10
C PHE A 98 -2.50 6.86 -8.87
N HIS A 99 -3.18 5.72 -8.77
CA HIS A 99 -2.97 4.68 -7.77
C HIS A 99 -3.22 3.29 -8.38
N PHE A 100 -2.53 2.25 -7.88
CA PHE A 100 -2.76 0.87 -8.29
C PHE A 100 -3.95 0.26 -7.55
N GLN A 101 -5.10 0.20 -8.22
CA GLN A 101 -6.34 -0.33 -7.66
C GLN A 101 -6.47 -1.86 -7.87
N ALA A 102 -6.95 -2.59 -6.86
CA ALA A 102 -7.29 -4.01 -7.00
C ALA A 102 -8.79 -4.18 -7.25
N LEU A 103 -9.14 -4.57 -8.48
CA LEU A 103 -10.52 -4.91 -8.86
C LEU A 103 -10.73 -6.42 -8.76
N ARG A 104 -11.75 -6.84 -8.00
CA ARG A 104 -12.08 -8.25 -7.77
C ARG A 104 -13.58 -8.44 -7.98
N LYS A 105 -13.96 -9.57 -8.61
CA LYS A 105 -15.35 -10.01 -8.75
C LYS A 105 -15.86 -10.62 -7.45
#